data_AF-A0A519SFQ4-F1
#
_entry.id   AF-A0A519SFQ4-F1
#
_cell.length_a   1.000
_cell.length_b   1.000
_cell.length_c   1.000
_cell.angle_alpha   90.00
_cell.angle_beta   90.00
_cell.angle_gamma   90.00
#
_symmetry.space_group_name_H-M   'P 1'
#
loop_
_entity.id
_entity.type
_entity.pdbx_description
1 polymer ?
#
loop_
_entity_poly.entity_id
_entity_poly.type
_entity_poly.pdbx_seq_one_letter_code
_entity_poly.pdbx_strand_id
1 'polypeptide(L)'
;MNKYLSCSEIYDAMKSLAINQTIERKYAYEFKLTNGQVIYVKRLLDSQAYQDEPFRLMIHPALFALKTELQQIEGVKFKFGEKGNMNTAFAKYPNSSTSQSKSNPTKYGIGVNFKSEQALKELINFLRNLVTE
;
A
#
# COMPACT_ATOMS: atom_id res chain seq x y z
N MET A 1 -8.02 -14.26 17.10
CA MET A 1 -6.98 -13.96 16.10
C MET A 1 -7.53 -12.87 15.18
N ASN A 2 -6.86 -11.72 15.12
CA ASN A 2 -7.41 -10.54 14.48
C ASN A 2 -7.05 -10.58 12.97
N LYS A 3 -7.79 -11.37 12.18
CA LYS A 3 -7.48 -11.62 10.75
C LYS A 3 -7.59 -10.31 9.94
N TYR A 4 -6.58 -10.03 9.13
CA TYR A 4 -6.64 -8.96 8.11
C TYR A 4 -6.90 -9.60 6.74
N LEU A 5 -7.43 -8.82 5.80
CA LEU A 5 -7.59 -9.22 4.40
C LEU A 5 -6.25 -9.70 3.82
N SER A 6 -6.27 -10.74 2.98
CA SER A 6 -5.14 -11.23 2.20
C SER A 6 -4.78 -10.28 1.05
N CYS A 7 -3.66 -10.55 0.36
CA CYS A 7 -3.30 -9.77 -0.83
C CYS A 7 -4.31 -9.99 -1.98
N SER A 8 -4.87 -11.19 -2.11
CA SER A 8 -5.90 -11.50 -3.11
C SER A 8 -7.23 -10.80 -2.81
N GLU A 9 -7.70 -10.84 -1.57
CA GLU A 9 -8.93 -10.13 -1.14
C GLU A 9 -8.82 -8.63 -1.43
N ILE A 10 -7.66 -8.03 -1.13
CA ILE A 10 -7.42 -6.62 -1.46
C ILE A 10 -7.40 -6.39 -2.98
N TYR A 11 -6.71 -7.25 -3.75
CA TYR A 11 -6.64 -7.12 -5.20
C TYR A 11 -8.02 -7.19 -5.86
N ASP A 12 -8.83 -8.19 -5.50
CA ASP A 12 -10.18 -8.39 -6.05
C ASP A 12 -11.11 -7.22 -5.70
N ALA A 13 -11.02 -6.73 -4.45
CA ALA A 13 -11.76 -5.54 -4.04
C ALA A 13 -11.33 -4.28 -4.81
N MET A 14 -10.03 -4.09 -5.08
CA MET A 14 -9.53 -2.97 -5.90
C MET A 14 -10.06 -3.03 -7.34
N LYS A 15 -10.10 -4.23 -7.93
CA LYS A 15 -10.70 -4.45 -9.26
C LYS A 15 -12.21 -4.18 -9.27
N SER A 16 -12.91 -4.59 -8.21
CA SER A 16 -14.35 -4.36 -8.04
C SER A 16 -14.70 -2.88 -7.92
N LEU A 17 -13.77 -2.05 -7.44
CA LEU A 17 -13.90 -0.59 -7.39
C LEU A 17 -13.60 0.11 -8.74
N ALA A 18 -13.51 -0.66 -9.83
CA ALA A 18 -13.15 -0.22 -11.17
C ALA A 18 -11.83 0.57 -11.22
N ILE A 19 -10.88 0.23 -10.33
CA ILE A 19 -9.55 0.85 -10.36
C ILE A 19 -8.72 0.11 -11.39
N ASN A 20 -8.27 0.86 -12.39
CA ASN A 20 -7.43 0.30 -13.45
C ASN A 20 -6.07 -0.09 -12.85
N GLN A 21 -5.79 -1.40 -12.88
CA GLN A 21 -4.43 -1.90 -12.74
C GLN A 21 -3.63 -1.39 -13.93
N THR A 22 -2.54 -0.68 -13.67
CA THR A 22 -1.73 -0.07 -14.72
C THR A 22 -0.58 -0.96 -15.14
N ILE A 23 0.04 -1.66 -14.17
CA ILE A 23 1.24 -2.47 -14.41
C ILE A 23 1.22 -3.66 -13.46
N GLU A 24 1.43 -4.86 -14.01
CA GLU A 24 1.83 -6.02 -13.21
C GLU A 24 3.34 -6.00 -13.00
N ARG A 25 3.78 -6.00 -11.74
CA ARG A 25 5.21 -6.13 -11.38
C ARG A 25 5.42 -7.46 -10.67
N LYS A 26 6.66 -7.96 -10.68
CA LYS A 26 7.03 -9.26 -10.09
C LYS A 26 6.53 -9.46 -8.65
N TYR A 27 6.49 -8.38 -7.86
CA TYR A 27 6.14 -8.42 -6.44
C TYR A 27 4.99 -7.49 -6.03
N ALA A 28 4.35 -6.80 -6.97
CA ALA A 28 3.27 -5.87 -6.69
C ALA A 28 2.35 -5.68 -7.90
N TYR A 29 1.08 -5.43 -7.64
CA TYR A 29 0.13 -4.87 -8.59
C TYR A 29 0.06 -3.36 -8.40
N GLU A 30 0.34 -2.61 -9.47
CA GLU A 30 0.22 -1.15 -9.49
C GLU A 30 -1.20 -0.75 -9.90
N PHE A 31 -1.83 0.09 -9.10
CA PHE A 31 -3.14 0.67 -9.35
C PHE A 31 -3.01 2.19 -9.39
N LYS A 32 -3.68 2.82 -10.36
CA LYS A 32 -3.76 4.28 -10.44
C LYS A 32 -5.19 4.72 -10.11
N LEU A 33 -5.32 5.56 -9.09
CA LEU A 33 -6.59 6.20 -8.74
C LEU A 33 -6.97 7.27 -9.76
N THR A 34 -8.24 7.70 -9.73
CA THR A 34 -8.80 8.70 -10.65
C THR A 34 -8.11 10.07 -10.54
N ASN A 35 -7.62 10.42 -9.34
CA ASN A 35 -6.82 11.63 -9.10
C ASN A 35 -5.32 11.45 -9.41
N GLY A 36 -4.92 10.35 -10.04
CA GLY A 36 -3.55 10.12 -10.48
C GLY A 36 -2.62 9.51 -9.44
N GLN A 37 -3.04 9.40 -8.17
CA GLN A 37 -2.25 8.72 -7.14
C GLN A 37 -2.03 7.25 -7.48
N VAL A 38 -0.84 6.75 -7.16
CA VAL A 38 -0.46 5.35 -7.39
C VAL A 38 -0.47 4.61 -6.05
N ILE A 39 -1.10 3.44 -6.05
CA ILE A 39 -1.18 2.52 -4.92
C ILE A 39 -0.63 1.17 -5.38
N TYR A 40 0.03 0.46 -4.47
CA TYR A 40 0.53 -0.88 -4.75
C TYR A 40 -0.08 -1.92 -3.81
N VAL A 41 -0.62 -2.99 -4.39
CA VAL A 41 -0.97 -4.21 -3.64
C VAL A 41 0.18 -5.18 -3.78
N LYS A 42 0.72 -5.70 -2.69
CA LYS A 42 1.84 -6.65 -2.75
C LYS A 42 1.38 -7.99 -3.31
N ARG A 43 2.29 -8.67 -4.01
CA ARG A 43 2.14 -10.07 -4.44
C ARG A 43 2.91 -10.97 -3.49
N LEU A 44 2.55 -10.95 -2.22
CA LEU A 44 3.09 -11.90 -1.26
C LEU A 44 2.51 -13.27 -1.60
N LEU A 45 3.34 -14.31 -1.59
CA LEU A 45 2.81 -15.66 -1.46
C LEU A 45 2.21 -15.74 -0.06
N ASP A 46 0.92 -16.06 0.07
CA ASP A 46 0.26 -16.21 1.38
C ASP A 46 0.95 -17.29 2.25
N SER A 47 1.80 -18.13 1.65
CA SER A 47 2.62 -19.16 2.29
C SER A 47 3.98 -18.68 2.84
N GLN A 48 4.41 -17.44 2.60
CA GLN A 48 5.66 -16.95 3.16
C GLN A 48 5.54 -16.73 4.67
N ALA A 49 6.32 -17.50 5.45
CA ALA A 49 6.47 -17.28 6.87
C ALA A 49 7.18 -15.95 7.12
N TYR A 50 6.41 -14.91 7.42
CA TYR A 50 6.95 -13.65 7.92
C TYR A 50 7.01 -13.69 9.46
N GLN A 51 8.11 -13.23 10.04
CA GLN A 51 8.23 -13.09 11.50
C GLN A 51 7.24 -12.08 12.07
N ASP A 52 6.86 -11.09 11.26
CA ASP A 52 5.84 -10.08 11.57
C ASP A 52 4.76 -10.06 10.51
N GLU A 53 3.50 -9.81 10.89
CA GLU A 53 2.40 -9.75 9.93
C GLU A 53 2.66 -8.67 8.85
N PRO A 54 2.80 -9.06 7.57
CA PRO A 54 3.25 -8.15 6.54
C PRO A 54 2.14 -7.16 6.18
N PHE A 55 2.51 -5.92 5.88
CA PHE A 55 1.60 -4.95 5.28
C PHE A 55 1.39 -5.28 3.81
N ARG A 56 0.13 -5.42 3.41
CA ARG A 56 -0.28 -6.00 2.12
C ARG A 56 -0.56 -4.94 1.06
N LEU A 57 -0.92 -3.72 1.46
CA LEU A 57 -1.07 -2.56 0.57
C LEU A 57 -0.05 -1.47 0.93
N MET A 58 0.37 -0.69 -0.06
CA MET A 58 1.32 0.41 0.10
C MET A 58 0.76 1.69 -0.51
N ILE A 59 0.71 2.78 0.26
CA ILE A 59 0.33 4.13 -0.20
C ILE A 59 1.53 5.07 -0.19
N HIS A 60 1.43 6.19 -0.92
CA HIS A 60 2.53 7.13 -1.11
C HIS A 60 2.96 7.76 0.23
N PRO A 61 4.28 7.88 0.52
CA PRO A 61 4.75 8.38 1.81
C PRO A 61 4.46 9.85 2.09
N ALA A 62 4.18 10.68 1.07
CA ALA A 62 3.74 12.06 1.27
C ALA A 62 2.45 12.16 2.12
N LEU A 63 1.63 11.10 2.13
CA LEU A 63 0.42 11.02 2.95
C LEU A 63 0.72 10.93 4.46
N PHE A 64 1.99 10.88 4.86
CA PHE A 64 2.40 11.02 6.26
C PHE A 64 1.92 12.35 6.86
N ALA A 65 1.82 13.41 6.05
CA ALA A 65 1.27 14.70 6.49
C ALA A 65 -0.17 14.59 7.01
N LEU A 66 -0.93 13.59 6.54
CA LEU A 66 -2.32 13.31 6.90
C LEU A 66 -2.44 12.16 7.91
N LYS A 67 -1.38 11.92 8.70
CA LYS A 67 -1.32 10.76 9.60
C LYS A 67 -2.50 10.71 10.58
N THR A 68 -2.89 11.85 11.14
CA THR A 68 -3.97 11.92 12.14
C THR A 68 -5.30 11.49 11.53
N GLU A 69 -5.61 12.01 10.34
CA GLU A 69 -6.82 11.72 9.57
C GLU A 69 -6.85 10.27 9.10
N LEU A 70 -5.72 9.75 8.60
CA LEU A 70 -5.60 8.34 8.22
C LEU A 70 -5.87 7.42 9.41
N GLN A 71 -5.38 7.75 10.61
CA GLN A 71 -5.58 6.95 11.81
C GLN A 71 -7.03 6.96 12.34
N GLN A 72 -7.89 7.85 11.84
CA GLN A 72 -9.33 7.86 12.16
C GLN A 72 -10.14 6.84 11.35
N ILE A 73 -9.56 6.27 10.28
CA ILE A 73 -10.25 5.25 9.47
C ILE A 73 -10.27 3.93 10.25
N GLU A 74 -11.45 3.55 10.73
CA GLU A 74 -11.62 2.33 11.53
C GLU A 74 -11.30 1.07 10.73
N GLY A 75 -10.80 0.04 11.43
CA GLY A 75 -10.46 -1.24 10.80
C GLY A 75 -9.24 -1.18 9.87
N VAL A 76 -8.47 -0.09 9.86
CA VAL A 76 -7.22 0.03 9.09
C VAL A 76 -6.01 0.09 10.02
N LYS A 77 -4.99 -0.72 9.74
CA LYS A 77 -3.69 -0.66 10.42
C LYS A 77 -2.64 -0.07 9.48
N PHE A 78 -2.04 1.03 9.92
CA PHE A 78 -0.97 1.72 9.20
C PHE A 78 0.41 1.44 9.81
N LYS A 79 1.44 1.46 8.96
CA LYS A 79 2.86 1.55 9.34
C LYS A 79 3.52 2.66 8.53
N PHE A 80 3.84 3.74 9.23
CA PHE A 80 4.42 4.95 8.66
C PHE A 80 5.96 4.94 8.58
N GLY A 81 6.62 3.92 9.13
CA GLY A 81 8.07 3.84 9.16
C GLY A 81 8.70 3.48 7.81
N GLU A 82 9.83 4.12 7.48
CA GLU A 82 10.63 3.82 6.28
C GLU A 82 11.30 2.43 6.33
N LYS A 83 11.41 1.85 7.54
CA LYS A 83 12.04 0.53 7.76
C LYS A 83 11.13 -0.61 7.29
N GLY A 84 11.60 -1.28 6.22
CA GLY A 84 10.97 -2.45 5.63
C GLY A 84 11.31 -2.45 4.14
N ASN A 85 12.42 -3.07 3.79
CA ASN A 85 12.99 -3.12 2.44
C ASN A 85 11.90 -3.29 1.37
N MET A 86 11.63 -2.23 0.61
CA MET A 86 10.79 -2.34 -0.58
C MET A 86 11.71 -2.40 -1.78
N ASN A 87 11.58 -3.47 -2.55
CA ASN A 87 12.33 -3.65 -3.78
C ASN A 87 11.84 -2.65 -4.87
N THR A 88 12.45 -2.69 -6.04
CA THR A 88 12.12 -1.80 -7.17
C THR A 88 10.71 -1.99 -7.75
N ALA A 89 9.91 -2.93 -7.24
CA ALA A 89 8.52 -3.09 -7.67
C ALA A 89 7.63 -1.88 -7.29
N PHE A 90 8.09 -0.95 -6.46
CA PHE A 90 7.35 0.26 -6.07
C PHE A 90 7.93 1.51 -6.75
N ALA A 91 8.10 1.44 -8.08
CA ALA A 91 8.93 2.39 -8.84
C ALA A 91 8.52 3.87 -8.70
N LYS A 92 7.23 4.15 -8.42
CA LYS A 92 6.70 5.51 -8.26
C LYS A 92 6.95 6.12 -6.88
N TYR A 93 7.49 5.36 -5.93
CA TYR A 93 7.76 5.85 -4.58
C TYR A 93 9.21 6.33 -4.42
N PRO A 94 9.49 7.22 -3.45
CA PRO A 94 10.84 7.71 -3.18
C PRO A 94 11.77 6.61 -2.67
N ASN A 95 13.08 6.84 -2.83
CA ASN A 95 14.12 5.98 -2.27
C ASN A 95 14.10 6.08 -0.75
N SER A 96 14.31 4.97 -0.06
CA SER A 96 14.52 4.92 1.37
C SER A 96 15.82 5.61 1.74
N SER A 97 15.80 6.46 2.77
CA SER A 97 16.99 7.08 3.36
C SER A 97 17.99 6.05 3.90
N THR A 98 17.49 4.85 4.24
CA THR A 98 18.29 3.72 4.77
C THR A 98 18.82 2.79 3.68
N SER A 99 18.66 3.15 2.40
CA SER A 99 19.11 2.30 1.32
C SER A 99 20.64 2.28 1.23
N GLN A 100 21.22 1.09 1.42
CA GLN A 100 22.68 0.90 1.37
C GLN A 100 23.22 0.68 -0.06
N SER A 101 22.34 0.44 -1.04
CA SER A 101 22.74 0.16 -2.43
C SER A 101 22.44 1.33 -3.36
N LYS A 102 23.49 1.89 -3.96
CA LYS A 102 23.37 2.91 -5.01
C LYS A 102 22.88 2.34 -6.35
N SER A 103 23.21 1.08 -6.65
CA SER A 103 22.85 0.41 -7.91
C SER A 103 21.43 -0.16 -7.89
N ASN A 104 20.88 -0.44 -6.72
CA ASN A 104 19.52 -0.95 -6.56
C ASN A 104 18.86 -0.36 -5.31
N PRO A 105 18.51 0.94 -5.33
CA PRO A 105 17.97 1.61 -4.17
C PRO A 105 16.61 1.01 -3.79
N THR A 106 16.46 0.73 -2.50
CA THR A 106 15.19 0.34 -1.89
C THR A 106 14.25 1.54 -1.88
N LYS A 107 12.99 1.28 -2.19
CA LYS A 107 11.90 2.26 -2.10
C LYS A 107 11.25 2.19 -0.72
N TYR A 108 10.42 3.17 -0.38
CA TYR A 108 9.59 3.10 0.81
C TYR A 108 8.20 3.70 0.58
N GLY A 109 7.23 3.29 1.40
CA GLY A 109 5.86 3.79 1.40
C GLY A 109 5.20 3.49 2.74
N ILE A 110 3.95 3.94 2.92
CA ILE A 110 3.19 3.66 4.13
C ILE A 110 2.48 2.32 3.96
N GLY A 111 2.79 1.37 4.84
CA GLY A 111 2.19 0.04 4.82
C GLY A 111 0.78 0.07 5.39
N VAL A 112 -0.15 -0.65 4.76
CA VAL A 112 -1.56 -0.70 5.14
C VAL A 112 -2.07 -2.14 5.17
N ASN A 113 -2.88 -2.46 6.20
CA ASN A 113 -3.65 -3.70 6.33
C ASN A 113 -5.09 -3.37 6.74
N PHE A 114 -6.05 -4.20 6.34
CA PHE A 114 -7.49 -3.95 6.52
C PHE A 114 -8.17 -5.09 7.26
N LYS A 115 -9.07 -4.78 8.20
CA LYS A 115 -9.90 -5.76 8.91
C LYS A 115 -11.10 -6.22 8.10
N SER A 116 -11.54 -5.43 7.13
CA SER A 116 -12.69 -5.70 6.28
C SER A 116 -12.53 -5.03 4.92
N GLU A 117 -13.28 -5.50 3.93
CA GLU A 117 -13.36 -4.81 2.63
C GLU A 117 -13.95 -3.40 2.74
N GLN A 118 -14.84 -3.19 3.72
CA GLN A 118 -15.42 -1.87 3.97
C GLN A 118 -14.35 -0.85 4.35
N ALA A 119 -13.43 -1.21 5.25
CA ALA A 119 -12.30 -0.36 5.63
C ALA A 119 -11.36 -0.05 4.44
N LEU A 120 -11.18 -1.00 3.52
CA LEU A 120 -10.46 -0.77 2.26
C LEU A 120 -11.20 0.26 1.39
N LYS A 121 -12.51 0.10 1.19
CA LYS A 121 -13.33 1.04 0.40
C LYS A 121 -13.28 2.46 0.98
N GLU A 122 -13.37 2.58 2.30
CA GLU A 122 -13.28 3.86 3.00
C GLU A 122 -11.93 4.54 2.77
N LEU A 123 -10.82 3.82 2.92
CA LEU A 123 -9.50 4.38 2.61
C LEU A 123 -9.40 4.79 1.13
N ILE A 124 -9.83 3.95 0.19
CA ILE A 124 -9.74 4.29 -1.22
C ILE A 124 -10.58 5.53 -1.57
N ASN A 125 -11.77 5.66 -0.99
CA ASN A 125 -12.61 6.84 -1.18
C ASN A 125 -11.95 8.08 -0.57
N PHE A 126 -11.38 7.97 0.64
CA PHE A 126 -10.60 9.04 1.24
C PHE A 126 -9.48 9.51 0.28
N LEU A 127 -8.67 8.57 -0.23
CA LEU A 127 -7.56 8.88 -1.11
C LEU A 127 -7.99 9.48 -2.46
N ARG A 128 -9.08 8.98 -3.06
CA ARG A 128 -9.62 9.52 -4.33
C ARG A 128 -10.09 10.97 -4.22
N ASN A 129 -10.58 11.36 -3.05
CA ASN A 129 -11.12 12.69 -2.78
C ASN A 129 -10.06 13.67 -2.27
N LEU A 130 -8.82 13.23 -2.05
CA LEU A 130 -7.71 14.16 -1.81
C LEU A 130 -7.45 14.96 -3.08
N VAL A 131 -7.58 16.28 -2.97
CA VAL A 131 -7.07 17.23 -3.96
C VAL A 131 -5.55 17.20 -3.85
N THR A 132 -4.89 16.76 -4.91
CA THR A 132 -3.44 16.96 -5.07
C THR A 132 -3.24 18.29 -5.78
N GLU A 133 -2.79 19.30 -5.03
CA GLU A 133 -2.37 20.61 -5.57
C GLU A 133 -1.17 20.50 -6.51
#